data_AF-A0A5D0U9S5-F1
#
_entry.id   AF-A0A5D0U9S5-F1
#
_cell.length_a   1.000
_cell.length_b   1.000
_cell.length_c   1.000
_cell.angle_alpha   90.00
_cell.angle_beta   90.00
_cell.angle_gamma   90.00
#
_symmetry.space_group_name_H-M   'P 1'
#
loop_
_entity.id
_entity.type
_entity.pdbx_description
1 polymer ?
#
loop_
_entity_poly.entity_id
_entity_poly.type
_entity_poly.pdbx_seq_one_letter_code
_entity_poly.pdbx_strand_id
1 'polypeptide(L)'
;MLYAVIGGVNGNARRIFYNASKMPVNGLELRKRIQLRAPGAALRFCDLETRRSDGAAGRTFGGAARVRLLDQRFTPVFPRGAVAPSAIRLEGHGGATRVRTLGKAGYAMAILVDTISAQLTVPEDDRDITWLRESLQAAIAVELATIPPYLYGMWSIKDKSQEVYRHIHAIVMQEMLHMGLACNLLSAVGGHPRISAAALHYPAKLPGGVRENFPVYLEGLAAAPNKPGDVVKKVYMEIEMPEHPVAFAPTDGSGGRETFPTIGAFYQAVKKCVNKLSPQFGGTQQTARAIGLFKIAKLADANKAIDLIIDQGEGRPETGPGTLEVLPADQSPAKVAHYYRFKEIWTGHHLKYNTAQHKWKFDGPVMKRPAVYPLEKLGASGVPSPSAELKKKLKECNDTYHLVLSDLETAWKTGREDDMDQAVDRMRNLEDGAAELIKYQVGKGLPKIYGPEFTPPPVPRADTRASAGRAAALTD
;
A
#
# COMPACT_ATOMS: atom_id res chain seq x y z
N MET A 1 6.24 -26.35 -20.90
CA MET A 1 7.36 -25.53 -21.42
C MET A 1 8.23 -25.14 -20.23
N LEU A 2 9.48 -25.59 -20.17
CA LEU A 2 10.41 -25.15 -19.12
C LEU A 2 11.09 -23.87 -19.61
N TYR A 3 11.15 -22.83 -18.78
CA TYR A 3 11.85 -21.59 -19.08
C TYR A 3 13.02 -21.42 -18.12
N ALA A 4 14.21 -21.14 -18.66
CA ALA A 4 15.35 -20.62 -17.89
C ALA A 4 15.72 -19.25 -18.50
N VAL A 5 15.79 -18.23 -17.65
CA VAL A 5 16.28 -16.90 -18.03
C VAL A 5 17.57 -16.68 -17.25
N ILE A 6 18.70 -16.57 -17.94
CA ILE A 6 19.99 -16.23 -17.33
C ILE A 6 20.26 -14.77 -17.66
N GLY A 7 20.30 -13.91 -16.64
CA GLY A 7 20.63 -12.49 -16.77
C GLY A 7 22.14 -12.30 -16.89
N GLY A 8 22.60 -11.68 -17.98
CA GLY A 8 23.98 -11.22 -18.14
C GLY A 8 24.14 -9.75 -17.74
N VAL A 9 25.32 -9.40 -17.21
CA VAL A 9 25.64 -8.11 -16.55
C VAL A 9 25.52 -6.88 -17.47
N ASN A 10 25.40 -7.04 -18.80
CA ASN A 10 25.28 -5.91 -19.75
C ASN A 10 23.95 -5.85 -20.52
N GLY A 11 22.85 -6.32 -19.93
CA GLY A 11 21.50 -5.97 -20.42
C GLY A 11 21.00 -6.68 -21.70
N ASN A 12 21.71 -7.68 -22.22
CA ASN A 12 21.21 -8.54 -23.31
C ASN A 12 20.73 -9.90 -22.77
N ALA A 13 19.42 -10.07 -22.66
CA ALA A 13 18.80 -11.37 -22.38
C ALA A 13 18.51 -12.11 -23.69
N ARG A 14 19.10 -13.29 -23.91
CA ARG A 14 18.71 -14.20 -25.01
C ARG A 14 17.72 -15.24 -24.49
N ARG A 15 16.58 -15.40 -25.20
CA ARG A 15 15.61 -16.48 -24.96
C ARG A 15 15.98 -17.70 -25.78
N ILE A 16 16.11 -18.86 -25.14
CA ILE A 16 16.22 -20.16 -25.81
C ILE A 16 14.89 -20.89 -25.64
N PHE A 17 14.31 -21.37 -26.74
CA PHE A 17 13.03 -22.09 -26.74
C PHE A 17 13.27 -23.59 -26.81
N TYR A 18 12.57 -24.36 -25.97
CA TYR A 18 12.48 -25.82 -26.10
C TYR A 18 11.03 -26.23 -26.39
N ASN A 19 10.83 -27.00 -27.47
CA ASN A 19 9.56 -27.64 -27.78
C ASN A 19 9.66 -29.15 -27.49
N ALA A 20 8.93 -29.63 -26.49
CA ALA A 20 8.86 -31.04 -26.14
C ALA A 20 7.62 -31.68 -26.77
N SER A 21 7.55 -31.72 -28.10
CA SER A 21 6.45 -32.36 -28.82
C SER A 21 7.00 -32.99 -30.10
N LYS A 22 7.65 -34.15 -29.96
CA LYS A 22 7.99 -35.19 -30.96
C LYS A 22 9.28 -35.88 -30.52
N MET A 23 9.18 -37.10 -29.99
CA MET A 23 10.06 -38.23 -30.34
C MET A 23 9.65 -39.51 -29.57
N PRO A 24 9.93 -40.70 -30.13
CA PRO A 24 9.29 -41.95 -29.78
C PRO A 24 9.95 -42.68 -28.60
N VAL A 25 9.16 -43.57 -28.01
CA VAL A 25 9.55 -44.56 -27.00
C VAL A 25 10.55 -45.53 -27.64
N ASN A 26 11.80 -45.53 -27.16
CA ASN A 26 12.61 -46.73 -26.95
C ASN A 26 13.93 -46.37 -26.25
N GLY A 27 14.33 -47.24 -25.33
CA GLY A 27 15.41 -46.99 -24.38
C GLY A 27 16.78 -46.90 -25.04
N LEU A 28 17.55 -45.89 -24.63
CA LEU A 28 18.99 -45.90 -24.47
C LEU A 28 19.38 -44.62 -23.70
N GLU A 29 20.37 -44.72 -22.82
CA GLU A 29 20.92 -43.58 -22.06
C GLU A 29 21.21 -42.38 -22.96
N LEU A 30 20.75 -41.19 -22.57
CA LEU A 30 21.10 -39.94 -23.24
C LEU A 30 21.85 -39.04 -22.25
N ARG A 31 23.17 -39.23 -22.17
CA ARG A 31 24.10 -38.20 -21.67
C ARG A 31 24.13 -37.06 -22.70
N LYS A 32 23.63 -35.87 -22.38
CA LYS A 32 23.76 -34.68 -23.26
C LYS A 32 24.71 -33.65 -22.63
N ARG A 33 25.86 -33.44 -23.29
CA ARG A 33 26.77 -32.30 -23.05
C ARG A 33 26.19 -31.04 -23.69
N ILE A 34 26.20 -29.92 -22.97
CA ILE A 34 25.87 -28.60 -23.51
C ILE A 34 27.18 -27.86 -23.77
N GLN A 35 27.43 -27.44 -25.02
CA GLN A 35 28.56 -26.59 -25.41
C GLN A 35 28.06 -25.16 -25.63
N LEU A 36 28.55 -24.20 -24.84
CA LEU A 36 28.31 -22.77 -25.04
C LEU A 36 29.61 -22.13 -25.56
N ARG A 37 29.59 -21.53 -26.74
CA ARG A 37 30.70 -20.71 -27.27
C ARG A 37 30.51 -19.25 -26.86
N ALA A 38 31.45 -18.70 -26.11
CA ALA A 38 31.72 -17.27 -25.99
C ALA A 38 33.25 -17.07 -26.00
N PRO A 39 33.81 -16.07 -26.71
CA PRO A 39 35.24 -15.83 -26.68
C PRO A 39 35.64 -15.19 -25.34
N GLY A 40 36.59 -15.81 -24.62
CA GLY A 40 37.33 -15.14 -23.54
C GLY A 40 37.02 -15.50 -22.08
N ALA A 41 36.46 -16.66 -21.73
CA ALA A 41 36.42 -17.11 -20.33
C ALA A 41 36.41 -18.65 -20.18
N ALA A 42 37.12 -19.17 -19.17
CA ALA A 42 37.39 -20.59 -18.95
C ALA A 42 36.14 -21.43 -18.57
N LEU A 43 36.08 -22.65 -19.12
CA LEU A 43 35.01 -23.65 -18.97
C LEU A 43 34.92 -24.23 -17.54
N ARG A 44 33.70 -24.37 -16.99
CA ARG A 44 33.41 -25.30 -15.87
C ARG A 44 32.08 -26.03 -16.07
N PHE A 45 32.03 -27.29 -15.65
CA PHE A 45 30.96 -28.27 -15.89
C PHE A 45 30.12 -28.51 -14.63
N CYS A 46 28.82 -28.81 -14.78
CA CYS A 46 27.97 -29.39 -13.73
C CYS A 46 27.25 -30.63 -14.29
N ASP A 47 27.27 -31.73 -13.54
CA ASP A 47 26.55 -32.97 -13.85
C ASP A 47 25.20 -33.02 -13.10
N LEU A 48 24.20 -33.66 -13.72
CA LEU A 48 22.86 -33.91 -13.18
C LEU A 48 22.62 -35.43 -13.14
N GLU A 49 22.43 -36.01 -11.96
CA GLU A 49 21.97 -37.41 -11.80
C GLU A 49 20.52 -37.47 -11.31
N THR A 50 19.74 -38.36 -11.90
CA THR A 50 18.41 -38.78 -11.42
C THR A 50 18.47 -40.27 -11.08
N ARG A 51 18.24 -40.66 -9.82
CA ARG A 51 18.08 -42.08 -9.44
C ARG A 51 16.59 -42.47 -9.41
N ARG A 52 16.25 -43.59 -10.04
CA ARG A 52 15.01 -44.34 -9.81
C ARG A 52 15.25 -45.37 -8.70
N SER A 53 14.28 -45.52 -7.79
CA SER A 53 14.18 -46.69 -6.92
C SER A 53 13.16 -47.65 -7.52
N ASP A 54 13.59 -48.88 -7.81
CA ASP A 54 12.73 -49.95 -8.32
C ASP A 54 11.84 -50.52 -7.21
N GLY A 55 10.56 -50.71 -7.52
CA GLY A 55 9.58 -51.36 -6.63
C GLY A 55 8.25 -51.54 -7.35
N ALA A 56 7.83 -52.79 -7.48
CA ALA A 56 6.74 -53.25 -8.33
C ALA A 56 5.33 -52.86 -7.85
N ALA A 57 4.44 -52.72 -8.85
CA ALA A 57 2.99 -52.90 -8.86
C ALA A 57 2.10 -52.14 -7.84
N GLY A 58 1.36 -51.17 -8.38
CA GLY A 58 -0.05 -50.95 -8.00
C GLY A 58 -0.32 -50.03 -6.83
N ARG A 59 -0.30 -48.71 -7.07
CA ARG A 59 -1.28 -47.69 -6.62
C ARG A 59 -0.76 -46.28 -6.91
N THR A 60 -1.67 -45.37 -7.25
CA THR A 60 -1.43 -43.94 -7.44
C THR A 60 -0.93 -43.30 -6.14
N PHE A 61 0.25 -42.67 -6.19
CA PHE A 61 0.72 -41.76 -5.13
C PHE A 61 1.29 -40.47 -5.75
N GLY A 62 0.76 -39.33 -5.32
CA GLY A 62 1.42 -38.04 -5.45
C GLY A 62 2.64 -38.02 -4.53
N GLY A 63 3.84 -38.08 -5.10
CA GLY A 63 5.10 -38.02 -4.37
C GLY A 63 5.90 -36.80 -4.80
N ALA A 64 6.17 -35.89 -3.86
CA ALA A 64 7.07 -34.77 -4.04
C ALA A 64 8.53 -35.27 -4.19
N ALA A 65 9.21 -34.91 -5.27
CA ALA A 65 10.65 -35.13 -5.40
C ALA A 65 11.41 -34.15 -4.48
N ARG A 66 12.08 -34.66 -3.45
CA ARG A 66 13.03 -33.88 -2.64
C ARG A 66 14.39 -33.83 -3.33
N VAL A 67 14.84 -32.63 -3.68
CA VAL A 67 16.24 -32.38 -4.06
C VAL A 67 17.03 -32.11 -2.77
N ARG A 68 18.06 -32.93 -2.50
CA ARG A 68 19.07 -32.65 -1.47
C ARG A 68 20.32 -32.09 -2.16
N LEU A 69 20.78 -30.94 -1.69
CA LEU A 69 22.15 -30.47 -1.94
C LEU A 69 23.08 -31.30 -1.04
N LEU A 70 24.03 -32.02 -1.63
CA LEU A 70 25.07 -32.74 -0.91
C LEU A 70 26.34 -31.87 -0.84
N ASP A 71 26.69 -31.58 0.41
CA ASP A 71 27.99 -31.28 1.00
C ASP A 71 28.78 -30.01 0.62
N GLN A 72 29.25 -29.41 1.71
CA GLN A 72 30.04 -28.23 1.90
C GLN A 72 31.51 -28.53 1.58
N ARG A 73 32.16 -27.67 0.78
CA ARG A 73 33.59 -27.28 0.85
C ARG A 73 33.99 -26.56 -0.43
N PHE A 74 33.53 -25.33 -0.62
CA PHE A 74 34.17 -24.38 -1.54
C PHE A 74 33.90 -22.96 -1.08
N THR A 75 34.89 -22.33 -0.44
CA THR A 75 34.91 -20.90 -0.15
C THR A 75 35.24 -20.13 -1.43
N PRO A 76 34.36 -19.27 -1.95
CA PRO A 76 34.71 -18.37 -3.05
C PRO A 76 35.38 -17.12 -2.45
N VAL A 77 36.55 -16.75 -2.96
CA VAL A 77 37.12 -15.41 -2.76
C VAL A 77 36.33 -14.48 -3.68
N PHE A 78 35.47 -13.65 -3.11
CA PHE A 78 34.78 -12.58 -3.85
C PHE A 78 35.65 -11.31 -3.86
N PRO A 79 35.77 -10.59 -4.99
CA PRO A 79 36.26 -9.21 -4.95
C PRO A 79 35.25 -8.36 -4.16
N ARG A 80 35.74 -7.41 -3.35
CA ARG A 80 34.91 -6.55 -2.49
C ARG A 80 33.74 -5.94 -3.28
N GLY A 81 32.51 -6.13 -2.79
CA GLY A 81 31.33 -5.37 -3.22
C GLY A 81 30.15 -6.12 -3.86
N ALA A 82 30.04 -7.45 -3.78
CA ALA A 82 28.88 -8.17 -4.32
C ALA A 82 28.21 -9.08 -3.28
N VAL A 83 26.92 -8.84 -3.01
CA VAL A 83 26.06 -9.70 -2.17
C VAL A 83 25.32 -10.69 -3.07
N ALA A 84 25.35 -11.97 -2.71
CA ALA A 84 24.65 -13.05 -3.43
C ALA A 84 23.15 -13.07 -3.10
N PRO A 85 22.24 -13.24 -4.07
CA PRO A 85 20.81 -13.38 -3.78
C PRO A 85 20.47 -14.81 -3.32
N SER A 86 19.80 -14.90 -2.18
CA SER A 86 19.31 -16.15 -1.57
C SER A 86 17.98 -16.62 -2.19
N ALA A 87 17.97 -17.88 -2.63
CA ALA A 87 16.89 -18.86 -2.83
C ALA A 87 15.44 -18.41 -3.19
N ILE A 88 14.99 -18.78 -4.39
CA ILE A 88 13.58 -18.77 -4.83
C ILE A 88 12.92 -20.10 -4.47
N ARG A 89 11.79 -20.07 -3.74
CA ARG A 89 10.91 -21.22 -3.48
C ARG A 89 9.80 -21.25 -4.54
N LEU A 90 9.62 -22.38 -5.23
CA LEU A 90 8.54 -22.57 -6.23
C LEU A 90 7.46 -23.48 -5.63
N GLU A 91 6.23 -22.98 -5.51
CA GLU A 91 5.02 -23.78 -5.28
C GLU A 91 4.16 -23.77 -6.55
N GLY A 92 3.74 -24.95 -7.02
CA GLY A 92 3.00 -25.11 -8.27
C GLY A 92 1.55 -25.53 -8.02
N HIS A 93 0.60 -24.82 -8.63
CA HIS A 93 -0.78 -25.28 -8.86
C HIS A 93 -1.12 -25.12 -10.34
N GLY A 94 -1.66 -26.19 -10.93
CA GLY A 94 -1.94 -26.30 -12.35
C GLY A 94 -3.12 -25.44 -12.79
N GLY A 95 -2.88 -24.57 -13.76
CA GLY A 95 -3.89 -23.79 -14.46
C GLY A 95 -3.21 -22.88 -15.49
N ALA A 96 -3.64 -22.94 -16.75
CA ALA A 96 -3.01 -22.24 -17.86
C ALA A 96 -2.96 -20.72 -17.60
N THR A 97 -1.78 -20.20 -17.27
CA THR A 97 -1.56 -18.78 -17.02
C THR A 97 -1.07 -18.10 -18.31
N ARG A 98 -1.88 -17.21 -18.86
CA ARG A 98 -1.46 -16.31 -19.95
C ARG A 98 -0.51 -15.26 -19.35
N VAL A 99 0.80 -15.48 -19.47
CA VAL A 99 1.82 -14.53 -18.98
C VAL A 99 1.85 -13.30 -19.89
N ARG A 100 1.26 -12.19 -19.45
CA ARG A 100 1.52 -10.87 -20.05
C ARG A 100 2.89 -10.39 -19.57
N THR A 101 3.86 -10.29 -20.48
CA THR A 101 5.12 -9.60 -20.22
C THR A 101 4.82 -8.12 -19.99
N LEU A 102 4.98 -7.63 -18.75
CA LEU A 102 5.00 -6.19 -18.46
C LEU A 102 6.30 -5.62 -19.06
N GLY A 103 6.18 -4.58 -19.89
CA GLY A 103 7.34 -3.82 -20.37
C GLY A 103 8.07 -3.13 -19.21
N LYS A 104 9.31 -2.68 -19.42
CA LYS A 104 10.20 -2.10 -18.37
C LYS A 104 9.53 -1.03 -17.47
N ALA A 105 8.52 -0.29 -17.96
CA ALA A 105 7.75 0.67 -17.16
C ALA A 105 6.76 0.02 -16.16
N GLY A 106 6.21 -1.16 -16.48
CA GLY A 106 5.34 -1.92 -15.58
C GLY A 106 6.09 -2.62 -14.45
N TYR A 107 7.40 -2.79 -14.59
CA TYR A 107 8.26 -3.34 -13.53
C TYR A 107 8.58 -2.30 -12.45
N ALA A 108 8.66 -1.01 -12.80
CA ALA A 108 8.94 0.08 -11.85
C ALA A 108 7.74 0.40 -10.93
N MET A 109 6.51 0.14 -11.39
CA MET A 109 5.28 0.40 -10.62
C MET A 109 4.92 -0.73 -9.65
N ALA A 110 5.23 -1.98 -9.99
CA ALA A 110 5.06 -3.10 -9.07
C ALA A 110 6.04 -3.04 -7.88
N ILE A 111 7.13 -2.28 -7.99
CA ILE A 111 8.16 -2.13 -6.94
C ILE A 111 7.77 -1.07 -5.89
N LEU A 112 6.79 -0.19 -6.16
CA LEU A 112 6.38 0.86 -5.22
C LEU A 112 5.42 0.39 -4.11
N VAL A 113 4.85 -0.80 -4.23
CA VAL A 113 3.78 -1.30 -3.33
C VAL A 113 4.29 -2.33 -2.32
N ASP A 114 5.53 -2.84 -2.49
CA ASP A 114 6.19 -3.76 -1.54
C ASP A 114 7.20 -3.05 -0.60
N THR A 115 7.19 -1.72 -0.57
CA THR A 115 8.38 -0.95 -0.20
C THR A 115 8.60 -0.81 1.32
N ILE A 116 7.61 -0.53 2.19
CA ILE A 116 7.88 -0.24 3.62
C ILE A 116 8.55 -1.39 4.38
N SER A 117 8.02 -2.61 4.36
CA SER A 117 8.63 -3.77 5.03
C SER A 117 10.03 -4.04 4.48
N ALA A 118 10.23 -3.88 3.16
CA ALA A 118 11.54 -3.99 2.56
C ALA A 118 12.48 -2.83 2.95
N GLN A 119 11.97 -1.62 3.17
CA GLN A 119 12.75 -0.47 3.63
C GLN A 119 13.12 -0.62 5.11
N LEU A 120 12.24 -1.20 5.93
CA LEU A 120 12.49 -1.44 7.35
C LEU A 120 13.52 -2.56 7.60
N THR A 121 13.71 -3.48 6.65
CA THR A 121 14.77 -4.50 6.73
C THR A 121 16.15 -3.95 6.37
N VAL A 122 16.23 -2.77 5.74
CA VAL A 122 17.51 -2.08 5.49
C VAL A 122 18.12 -1.65 6.84
N PRO A 123 19.36 -2.06 7.16
CA PRO A 123 20.05 -1.65 8.38
C PRO A 123 20.13 -0.13 8.53
N GLU A 124 19.99 0.40 9.75
CA GLU A 124 19.96 1.86 9.99
C GLU A 124 21.20 2.59 9.44
N ASP A 125 22.36 1.93 9.47
CA ASP A 125 23.63 2.48 8.97
C ASP A 125 23.66 2.62 7.44
N ASP A 126 22.92 1.77 6.72
CA ASP A 126 22.87 1.75 5.25
C ASP A 126 21.77 2.65 4.67
N ARG A 127 20.92 3.25 5.52
CA ARG A 127 19.86 4.16 5.10
C ARG A 127 20.44 5.50 4.65
N ASP A 128 20.44 5.72 3.35
CA ASP A 128 20.94 6.91 2.67
C ASP A 128 19.79 7.82 2.16
N ILE A 129 20.14 8.84 1.36
CA ILE A 129 19.15 9.77 0.80
C ILE A 129 18.19 9.09 -0.19
N THR A 130 18.63 8.01 -0.84
CA THR A 130 17.79 7.23 -1.77
C THR A 130 16.74 6.47 -0.98
N TRP A 131 17.15 5.77 0.07
CA TRP A 131 16.26 5.10 1.03
C TRP A 131 15.22 6.08 1.59
N LEU A 132 15.64 7.29 2.00
CA LEU A 132 14.74 8.30 2.55
C LEU A 132 13.67 8.73 1.54
N ARG A 133 14.06 9.00 0.28
CA ARG A 133 13.13 9.40 -0.78
C ARG A 133 12.16 8.28 -1.16
N GLU A 134 12.65 7.05 -1.26
CA GLU A 134 11.80 5.88 -1.54
C GLU A 134 10.81 5.61 -0.40
N SER A 135 11.27 5.73 0.84
CA SER A 135 10.42 5.63 2.02
C SER A 135 9.36 6.72 2.00
N LEU A 136 9.71 8.00 1.80
CA LEU A 136 8.72 9.08 1.74
C LEU A 136 7.72 8.91 0.57
N GLN A 137 8.14 8.32 -0.55
CA GLN A 137 7.22 7.97 -1.63
C GLN A 137 6.27 6.83 -1.25
N ALA A 138 6.73 5.84 -0.48
CA ALA A 138 5.89 4.79 0.07
C ALA A 138 4.92 5.36 1.13
N ALA A 139 5.37 6.34 1.93
CA ALA A 139 4.55 7.07 2.89
C ALA A 139 3.34 7.71 2.20
N ILE A 140 3.57 8.44 1.10
CA ILE A 140 2.49 9.02 0.27
C ILE A 140 1.47 7.96 -0.15
N ALA A 141 1.93 6.76 -0.54
CA ALA A 141 1.04 5.68 -0.95
C ALA A 141 0.22 5.11 0.23
N VAL A 142 0.80 5.03 1.42
CA VAL A 142 0.07 4.62 2.64
C VAL A 142 -1.02 5.64 2.98
N GLU A 143 -0.70 6.93 3.08
CA GLU A 143 -1.69 7.96 3.41
C GLU A 143 -2.78 8.06 2.34
N LEU A 144 -2.42 7.91 1.06
CA LEU A 144 -3.42 7.90 -0.01
C LEU A 144 -4.31 6.64 0.04
N ALA A 145 -3.83 5.52 0.58
CA ALA A 145 -4.60 4.29 0.67
C ALA A 145 -5.69 4.32 1.76
N THR A 146 -5.60 5.23 2.73
CA THR A 146 -6.58 5.38 3.83
C THR A 146 -7.75 6.30 3.44
N ILE A 147 -7.49 7.31 2.60
CA ILE A 147 -8.47 8.35 2.24
C ILE A 147 -9.72 7.77 1.54
N PRO A 148 -9.64 6.97 0.45
CA PRO A 148 -10.82 6.46 -0.24
C PRO A 148 -11.73 5.55 0.61
N PRO A 149 -11.21 4.59 1.41
CA PRO A 149 -12.04 3.83 2.35
C PRO A 149 -12.83 4.70 3.33
N TYR A 150 -12.19 5.76 3.88
CA TYR A 150 -12.83 6.65 4.84
C TYR A 150 -13.88 7.53 4.16
N LEU A 151 -13.59 8.07 2.97
CA LEU A 151 -14.56 8.80 2.16
C LEU A 151 -15.77 7.95 1.77
N TYR A 152 -15.56 6.70 1.34
CA TYR A 152 -16.64 5.80 0.94
C TYR A 152 -17.62 5.54 2.10
N GLY A 153 -17.10 5.27 3.29
CA GLY A 153 -17.93 5.16 4.49
C GLY A 153 -18.60 6.48 4.86
N MET A 154 -17.83 7.58 4.89
CA MET A 154 -18.36 8.92 5.23
C MET A 154 -19.53 9.33 4.33
N TRP A 155 -19.44 9.09 3.02
CA TRP A 155 -20.49 9.39 2.05
C TRP A 155 -21.72 8.47 2.15
N SER A 156 -21.63 7.36 2.89
CA SER A 156 -22.82 6.58 3.26
C SER A 156 -23.70 7.32 4.26
N ILE A 157 -23.21 8.30 5.03
CA ILE A 157 -23.99 9.01 6.04
C ILE A 157 -24.93 10.01 5.36
N LYS A 158 -26.23 9.93 5.67
CA LYS A 158 -27.27 10.76 5.02
C LYS A 158 -27.25 12.22 5.45
N ASP A 159 -26.89 12.48 6.70
CA ASP A 159 -26.93 13.81 7.32
C ASP A 159 -25.53 14.22 7.79
N LYS A 160 -24.95 15.19 7.07
CA LYS A 160 -23.61 15.73 7.34
C LYS A 160 -23.52 16.52 8.65
N SER A 161 -24.65 16.92 9.23
CA SER A 161 -24.71 17.62 10.51
C SER A 161 -24.57 16.69 11.72
N GLN A 162 -24.49 15.38 11.50
CA GLN A 162 -24.34 14.40 12.57
C GLN A 162 -22.88 14.32 13.06
N GLU A 163 -22.72 14.02 14.34
CA GLU A 163 -21.42 13.96 14.99
C GLU A 163 -20.46 12.95 14.33
N VAL A 164 -20.94 11.74 14.02
CA VAL A 164 -20.14 10.71 13.35
C VAL A 164 -19.58 11.20 12.01
N TYR A 165 -20.37 11.96 11.23
CA TYR A 165 -19.87 12.55 9.97
C TYR A 165 -18.75 13.54 10.25
N ARG A 166 -18.92 14.46 11.20
CA ARG A 166 -17.87 15.43 11.58
C ARG A 166 -16.60 14.73 12.05
N HIS A 167 -16.74 13.62 12.78
CA HIS A 167 -15.58 12.86 13.23
C HIS A 167 -14.80 12.24 12.08
N ILE A 168 -15.47 11.49 11.20
CA ILE A 168 -14.82 10.88 10.04
C ILE A 168 -14.26 11.95 9.10
N HIS A 169 -15.00 13.03 8.85
CA HIS A 169 -14.53 14.14 8.04
C HIS A 169 -13.24 14.76 8.58
N ALA A 170 -13.17 15.02 9.89
CA ALA A 170 -11.93 15.53 10.49
C ALA A 170 -10.77 14.54 10.37
N ILE A 171 -11.00 13.23 10.47
CA ILE A 171 -9.95 12.21 10.22
C ILE A 171 -9.50 12.26 8.75
N VAL A 172 -10.44 12.28 7.79
CA VAL A 172 -10.12 12.40 6.35
C VAL A 172 -9.26 13.63 6.07
N MET A 173 -9.57 14.77 6.69
CA MET A 173 -8.78 16.00 6.54
C MET A 173 -7.37 15.85 7.14
N GLN A 174 -7.21 15.07 8.22
CA GLN A 174 -5.91 14.73 8.81
C GLN A 174 -5.11 13.81 7.87
N GLU A 175 -5.72 12.78 7.29
CA GLU A 175 -5.06 11.91 6.30
C GLU A 175 -4.60 12.69 5.06
N MET A 176 -5.43 13.63 4.57
CA MET A 176 -5.04 14.52 3.48
C MET A 176 -3.86 15.42 3.86
N LEU A 177 -3.83 15.92 5.10
CA LEU A 177 -2.70 16.66 5.65
C LEU A 177 -1.45 15.77 5.71
N HIS A 178 -1.57 14.52 6.17
CA HIS A 178 -0.44 13.58 6.28
C HIS A 178 0.17 13.29 4.93
N MET A 179 -0.67 12.98 3.92
CA MET A 179 -0.22 12.82 2.54
C MET A 179 0.49 14.08 2.05
N GLY A 180 -0.08 15.26 2.30
CA GLY A 180 0.52 16.54 1.91
C GLY A 180 1.87 16.82 2.58
N LEU A 181 2.01 16.48 3.87
CA LEU A 181 3.27 16.58 4.60
C LEU A 181 4.31 15.59 4.10
N ALA A 182 3.92 14.35 3.78
CA ALA A 182 4.80 13.38 3.14
C ALA A 182 5.29 13.86 1.76
N CYS A 183 4.41 14.47 0.96
CA CYS A 183 4.78 15.12 -0.31
C CYS A 183 5.76 16.28 -0.10
N ASN A 184 5.50 17.16 0.88
CA ASN A 184 6.39 18.27 1.21
C ASN A 184 7.75 17.77 1.72
N LEU A 185 7.78 16.75 2.59
CA LEU A 185 9.02 16.10 3.05
C LEU A 185 9.82 15.53 1.89
N LEU A 186 9.18 14.75 1.00
CA LEU A 186 9.82 14.15 -0.17
C LEU A 186 10.43 15.22 -1.08
N SER A 187 9.65 16.26 -1.38
CA SER A 187 10.11 17.38 -2.19
C SER A 187 11.25 18.16 -1.51
N ALA A 188 11.14 18.37 -0.19
CA ALA A 188 12.13 19.09 0.60
C ALA A 188 13.50 18.42 0.59
N VAL A 189 13.56 17.09 0.55
CA VAL A 189 14.81 16.33 0.45
C VAL A 189 15.24 16.07 -1.01
N GLY A 190 14.67 16.79 -1.98
CA GLY A 190 15.04 16.73 -3.41
C GLY A 190 14.42 15.59 -4.20
N GLY A 191 13.33 15.00 -3.71
CA GLY A 191 12.50 14.05 -4.47
C GLY A 191 11.34 14.73 -5.20
N HIS A 192 10.54 13.93 -5.92
CA HIS A 192 9.34 14.39 -6.61
C HIS A 192 8.18 13.44 -6.29
N PRO A 193 7.10 13.92 -5.64
CA PRO A 193 5.92 13.11 -5.38
C PRO A 193 5.30 12.56 -6.67
N ARG A 194 5.05 11.25 -6.71
CA ARG A 194 4.30 10.57 -7.77
C ARG A 194 2.97 10.09 -7.20
N ILE A 195 1.98 10.98 -7.16
CA ILE A 195 0.68 10.77 -6.48
C ILE A 195 -0.22 9.88 -7.34
N SER A 196 -0.32 10.14 -8.64
CA SER A 196 -1.16 9.31 -9.54
C SER A 196 -0.69 7.86 -9.58
N ALA A 197 0.63 7.67 -9.46
CA ALA A 197 1.25 6.36 -9.41
C ALA A 197 1.05 5.63 -8.08
N ALA A 198 0.80 6.37 -6.99
CA ALA A 198 0.63 5.80 -5.66
C ALA A 198 -0.79 5.27 -5.40
N ALA A 199 -1.76 5.61 -6.25
CA ALA A 199 -3.16 5.22 -6.09
C ALA A 199 -3.39 3.71 -6.32
N LEU A 200 -4.23 3.11 -5.47
CA LEU A 200 -4.52 1.68 -5.46
C LEU A 200 -5.89 1.34 -6.07
N HIS A 201 -6.01 0.11 -6.60
CA HIS A 201 -7.31 -0.51 -6.84
C HIS A 201 -7.81 -1.20 -5.57
N TYR A 202 -9.06 -0.99 -5.18
CA TYR A 202 -9.65 -1.65 -4.02
C TYR A 202 -10.45 -2.91 -4.42
N PRO A 203 -10.46 -3.97 -3.58
CA PRO A 203 -9.70 -4.09 -2.34
C PRO A 203 -8.19 -4.24 -2.58
N ALA A 204 -7.40 -3.69 -1.67
CA ALA A 204 -5.94 -3.69 -1.71
C ALA A 204 -5.35 -4.18 -0.39
N LYS A 205 -4.06 -4.50 -0.39
CA LYS A 205 -3.25 -4.50 0.83
C LYS A 205 -2.73 -3.09 1.05
N LEU A 206 -2.49 -2.71 2.31
CA LEU A 206 -1.76 -1.48 2.57
C LEU A 206 -0.35 -1.58 1.96
N PRO A 207 0.15 -0.52 1.31
CA PRO A 207 1.48 -0.52 0.74
C PRO A 207 2.55 -0.86 1.77
N GLY A 208 3.55 -1.61 1.32
CA GLY A 208 4.75 -1.88 2.10
C GLY A 208 4.55 -2.83 3.27
N GLY A 209 3.58 -3.74 3.21
CA GLY A 209 3.47 -4.84 4.18
C GLY A 209 3.06 -4.41 5.59
N VAL A 210 2.66 -3.13 5.78
CA VAL A 210 1.92 -2.70 6.97
C VAL A 210 0.67 -3.57 7.05
N ARG A 211 0.58 -4.41 8.08
CA ARG A 211 -0.51 -5.39 8.24
C ARG A 211 -0.70 -6.26 6.98
N GLU A 212 0.36 -6.93 6.53
CA GLU A 212 0.46 -7.63 5.23
C GLU A 212 -0.72 -8.56 4.85
N ASN A 213 -1.44 -9.12 5.82
CA ASN A 213 -2.57 -10.03 5.61
C ASN A 213 -3.94 -9.35 5.71
N PHE A 214 -3.97 -8.02 5.89
CA PHE A 214 -5.17 -7.24 6.11
C PHE A 214 -5.69 -6.59 4.81
N PRO A 215 -6.86 -7.00 4.29
CA PRO A 215 -7.43 -6.38 3.10
C PRO A 215 -8.15 -5.06 3.44
N VAL A 216 -7.72 -3.97 2.82
CA VAL A 216 -8.42 -2.69 2.80
C VAL A 216 -9.45 -2.70 1.68
N TYR A 217 -10.70 -2.39 1.99
CA TYR A 217 -11.81 -2.43 1.03
C TYR A 217 -12.79 -1.28 1.26
N LEU A 218 -13.63 -1.03 0.25
CA LEU A 218 -14.64 0.02 0.28
C LEU A 218 -15.99 -0.57 0.68
N GLU A 219 -16.60 -0.06 1.74
CA GLU A 219 -17.93 -0.46 2.22
C GLU A 219 -18.56 0.68 3.03
N GLY A 220 -19.90 0.80 3.00
CA GLY A 220 -20.63 1.78 3.80
C GLY A 220 -20.61 1.47 5.30
N LEU A 221 -20.91 2.47 6.11
CA LEU A 221 -21.07 2.26 7.56
C LEU A 221 -22.24 1.33 7.84
N ALA A 222 -22.11 0.44 8.83
CA ALA A 222 -23.27 -0.27 9.37
C ALA A 222 -24.28 0.72 9.97
N ALA A 223 -25.58 0.41 9.90
CA ALA A 223 -26.65 1.30 10.40
C ALA A 223 -26.71 1.41 11.95
N ALA A 224 -26.04 0.51 12.66
CA ALA A 224 -26.00 0.49 14.13
C ALA A 224 -24.54 0.36 14.62
N PRO A 225 -24.22 0.89 15.81
CA PRO A 225 -22.91 0.69 16.44
C PRO A 225 -22.76 -0.77 16.91
N ASN A 226 -21.56 -1.12 17.36
CA ASN A 226 -21.19 -2.42 17.91
C ASN A 226 -21.47 -3.62 16.98
N LYS A 227 -21.57 -3.38 15.66
CA LYS A 227 -21.72 -4.45 14.69
C LYS A 227 -20.34 -5.05 14.38
N PRO A 228 -20.12 -6.37 14.58
CA PRO A 228 -18.83 -6.98 14.29
C PRO A 228 -18.42 -6.91 12.81
N GLY A 229 -19.40 -6.83 11.91
CA GLY A 229 -19.18 -6.69 10.47
C GLY A 229 -19.04 -5.23 9.99
N ASP A 230 -19.10 -4.24 10.88
CA ASP A 230 -18.98 -2.83 10.49
C ASP A 230 -17.59 -2.52 9.94
N VAL A 231 -17.52 -1.79 8.83
CA VAL A 231 -16.28 -1.36 8.17
C VAL A 231 -15.38 -0.56 9.13
N VAL A 232 -15.97 0.18 10.07
CA VAL A 232 -15.22 0.93 11.09
C VAL A 232 -14.35 0.00 11.93
N LYS A 233 -14.89 -1.13 12.40
CA LYS A 233 -14.11 -2.10 13.18
C LYS A 233 -13.23 -2.98 12.30
N LYS A 234 -13.75 -3.39 11.14
CA LYS A 234 -13.07 -4.34 10.27
C LYS A 234 -11.94 -3.74 9.47
N VAL A 235 -11.98 -2.44 9.19
CA VAL A 235 -11.01 -1.74 8.33
C VAL A 235 -10.39 -0.56 9.06
N TYR A 236 -11.17 0.44 9.48
CA TYR A 236 -10.59 1.71 9.92
C TYR A 236 -9.78 1.57 11.21
N MET A 237 -10.36 0.91 12.21
CA MET A 237 -9.63 0.61 13.45
C MET A 237 -8.44 -0.31 13.25
N GLU A 238 -8.47 -1.19 12.24
CA GLU A 238 -7.33 -2.07 11.96
C GLU A 238 -6.21 -1.26 11.31
N ILE A 239 -6.50 -0.37 10.36
CA ILE A 239 -5.50 0.54 9.75
C ILE A 239 -4.79 1.34 10.86
N GLU A 240 -5.55 1.99 11.73
CA GLU A 240 -5.02 2.91 12.76
C GLU A 240 -4.52 2.24 14.04
N MET A 241 -4.55 0.91 14.14
CA MET A 241 -4.28 0.26 15.41
C MET A 241 -2.81 0.48 15.85
N PRO A 242 -2.57 1.03 17.05
CA PRO A 242 -1.23 1.35 17.56
C PRO A 242 -0.43 0.08 17.91
N GLU A 243 0.90 0.20 17.99
CA GLU A 243 1.79 -0.88 18.50
C GLU A 243 1.46 -1.31 19.92
N HIS A 244 1.17 -0.32 20.76
CA HIS A 244 0.86 -0.48 22.16
C HIS A 244 -0.47 0.23 22.43
N PRO A 245 -1.62 -0.41 22.17
CA PRO A 245 -2.90 0.17 22.53
C PRO A 245 -2.92 0.42 24.04
N VAL A 246 -3.44 1.58 24.46
CA VAL A 246 -3.73 1.86 25.89
C VAL A 246 -4.39 0.61 26.45
N ALA A 247 -3.82 0.02 27.50
CA ALA A 247 -4.16 -1.33 27.95
C ALA A 247 -5.66 -1.48 28.26
N PHE A 248 -6.45 -1.85 27.26
CA PHE A 248 -7.76 -2.45 27.41
C PHE A 248 -7.53 -3.95 27.60
N ALA A 249 -6.92 -4.35 28.72
CA ALA A 249 -6.56 -5.74 28.94
C ALA A 249 -7.81 -6.66 28.78
N PRO A 250 -7.81 -7.62 27.84
CA PRO A 250 -8.65 -8.80 27.96
C PRO A 250 -8.08 -9.64 29.11
N THR A 251 -8.92 -10.04 30.05
CA THR A 251 -8.54 -10.92 31.17
C THR A 251 -8.27 -12.37 30.76
N ASP A 252 -8.28 -12.71 29.46
CA ASP A 252 -8.32 -14.10 28.98
C ASP A 252 -7.03 -14.61 28.30
N GLY A 253 -5.94 -13.83 28.33
CA GLY A 253 -4.61 -14.36 27.95
C GLY A 253 -4.46 -14.79 26.48
N SER A 254 -5.41 -14.46 25.61
CA SER A 254 -5.42 -14.84 24.19
C SER A 254 -4.57 -13.93 23.27
N GLY A 255 -3.60 -13.21 23.83
CA GLY A 255 -2.78 -12.22 23.15
C GLY A 255 -1.68 -12.82 22.27
N GLY A 256 -2.05 -13.47 21.17
CA GLY A 256 -1.13 -13.74 20.07
C GLY A 256 -0.72 -12.41 19.42
N ARG A 257 0.43 -11.86 19.83
CA ARG A 257 1.00 -10.62 19.29
C ARG A 257 1.62 -10.91 17.93
N GLU A 258 0.93 -10.60 16.85
CA GLU A 258 1.56 -10.47 15.54
C GLU A 258 2.26 -9.10 15.48
N THR A 259 3.59 -9.11 15.50
CA THR A 259 4.42 -7.90 15.39
C THR A 259 4.58 -7.51 13.92
N PHE A 260 3.57 -6.85 13.35
CA PHE A 260 3.74 -6.16 12.07
C PHE A 260 4.32 -4.77 12.28
N PRO A 261 5.10 -4.23 11.34
CA PRO A 261 5.42 -2.82 11.33
C PRO A 261 4.15 -1.98 11.29
N THR A 262 4.06 -1.01 12.18
CA THR A 262 2.99 -0.01 12.20
C THR A 262 3.37 1.22 11.38
N ILE A 263 2.39 2.08 11.09
CA ILE A 263 2.63 3.37 10.45
C ILE A 263 3.52 4.22 11.36
N GLY A 264 3.32 4.14 12.67
CA GLY A 264 4.15 4.75 13.70
C GLY A 264 5.62 4.34 13.60
N ALA A 265 5.94 3.04 13.64
CA ALA A 265 7.32 2.56 13.51
C ALA A 265 7.97 2.96 12.18
N PHE A 266 7.20 2.94 11.10
CA PHE A 266 7.68 3.37 9.80
C PHE A 266 8.12 4.84 9.81
N TYR A 267 7.28 5.74 10.32
CA TYR A 267 7.65 7.15 10.43
C TYR A 267 8.78 7.41 11.44
N GLN A 268 8.91 6.61 12.49
CA GLN A 268 10.08 6.67 13.38
C GLN A 268 11.38 6.33 12.64
N ALA A 269 11.36 5.32 11.76
CA ALA A 269 12.51 4.99 10.92
C ALA A 269 12.88 6.13 9.96
N VAL A 270 11.87 6.76 9.33
CA VAL A 270 12.05 7.97 8.50
C VAL A 270 12.63 9.12 9.32
N LYS A 271 12.12 9.34 10.54
CA LYS A 271 12.60 10.38 11.47
C LYS A 271 14.08 10.17 11.81
N LYS A 272 14.48 8.96 12.20
CA LYS A 272 15.89 8.65 12.48
C LYS A 272 16.78 8.95 11.27
N CYS A 273 16.36 8.52 10.08
CA CYS A 273 17.12 8.74 8.85
C CYS A 273 17.27 10.23 8.50
N VAL A 274 16.19 11.03 8.57
CA VAL A 274 16.28 12.46 8.25
C VAL A 274 17.17 13.21 9.23
N ASN A 275 17.18 12.84 10.52
CA ASN A 275 18.09 13.44 11.52
C ASN A 275 19.55 13.03 11.28
N LYS A 276 19.81 11.75 10.97
CA LYS A 276 21.14 11.24 10.62
C LYS A 276 21.72 11.96 9.40
N LEU A 277 20.92 12.08 8.33
CA LEU A 277 21.37 12.68 7.08
C LEU A 277 21.43 14.21 7.13
N SER A 278 20.54 14.84 7.90
CA SER A 278 20.39 16.30 7.98
C SER A 278 20.51 16.97 6.59
N PRO A 279 19.68 16.56 5.61
CA PRO A 279 19.84 16.99 4.23
C PRO A 279 19.59 18.49 4.07
N GLN A 280 20.07 19.06 2.97
CA GLN A 280 19.64 20.40 2.57
C GLN A 280 18.15 20.36 2.18
N PHE A 281 17.36 21.21 2.84
CA PHE A 281 15.93 21.33 2.57
C PHE A 281 15.68 22.35 1.44
N GLY A 282 14.78 22.02 0.51
CA GLY A 282 14.46 22.87 -0.64
C GLY A 282 13.23 22.40 -1.42
N GLY A 283 13.30 22.43 -2.75
CA GLY A 283 12.27 21.85 -3.61
C GLY A 283 10.93 22.58 -3.65
N THR A 284 10.02 22.01 -4.43
CA THR A 284 8.70 22.56 -4.72
C THR A 284 7.69 22.06 -3.70
N GLN A 285 7.22 22.94 -2.82
CA GLN A 285 6.40 22.58 -1.67
C GLN A 285 5.10 23.39 -1.64
N GLN A 286 4.08 22.83 -1.01
CA GLN A 286 2.73 23.38 -0.96
C GLN A 286 2.35 23.84 0.44
N THR A 287 1.38 24.75 0.51
CA THR A 287 0.74 25.20 1.76
C THR A 287 -0.77 25.18 1.58
N ALA A 288 -1.49 24.78 2.62
CA ALA A 288 -2.95 24.80 2.60
C ALA A 288 -3.46 25.10 4.01
N ARG A 289 -3.84 26.36 4.25
CA ARG A 289 -4.25 26.84 5.58
C ARG A 289 -5.46 26.08 6.13
N ALA A 290 -6.38 25.66 5.26
CA ALA A 290 -7.61 24.97 5.64
C ALA A 290 -7.38 23.63 6.38
N ILE A 291 -6.26 22.95 6.08
CA ILE A 291 -5.87 21.69 6.71
C ILE A 291 -4.58 21.81 7.54
N GLY A 292 -3.97 23.00 7.61
CA GLY A 292 -2.72 23.21 8.33
C GLY A 292 -1.47 22.69 7.64
N LEU A 293 -1.48 22.49 6.31
CA LEU A 293 -0.30 22.07 5.55
C LEU A 293 0.75 23.19 5.49
N PHE A 294 2.00 22.87 5.84
CA PHE A 294 3.11 23.81 5.92
C PHE A 294 4.38 23.31 5.20
N LYS A 295 5.25 24.25 4.79
CA LYS A 295 6.55 23.95 4.15
C LYS A 295 7.60 23.50 5.17
N ILE A 296 8.48 22.61 4.72
CA ILE A 296 9.63 22.08 5.45
C ILE A 296 10.87 22.85 5.00
N ALA A 297 11.34 23.79 5.82
CA ALA A 297 12.51 24.61 5.51
C ALA A 297 13.77 24.16 6.29
N LYS A 298 13.61 23.39 7.35
CA LYS A 298 14.68 22.93 8.23
C LYS A 298 14.32 21.61 8.91
N LEU A 299 15.32 20.99 9.53
CA LEU A 299 15.18 19.72 10.25
C LEU A 299 14.10 19.78 11.34
N ALA A 300 13.95 20.91 12.02
CA ALA A 300 12.90 21.09 13.02
C ALA A 300 11.48 21.00 12.41
N ASP A 301 11.28 21.53 11.20
CA ASP A 301 9.99 21.44 10.52
C ASP A 301 9.72 20.00 10.05
N ALA A 302 10.76 19.30 9.58
CA ALA A 302 10.66 17.90 9.18
C ALA A 302 10.27 17.01 10.36
N ASN A 303 10.93 17.20 11.51
CA ASN A 303 10.59 16.50 12.75
C ASN A 303 9.16 16.83 13.20
N LYS A 304 8.75 18.11 13.13
CA LYS A 304 7.38 18.52 13.45
C LYS A 304 6.34 17.85 12.55
N ALA A 305 6.60 17.75 11.25
CA ALA A 305 5.69 17.10 10.30
C ALA A 305 5.55 15.60 10.60
N ILE A 306 6.67 14.90 10.78
CA ILE A 306 6.66 13.47 11.10
C ILE A 306 5.97 13.20 12.44
N ASP A 307 6.25 14.03 13.44
CA ASP A 307 5.64 13.94 14.76
C ASP A 307 4.13 14.14 14.70
N LEU A 308 3.66 15.10 13.91
CA LEU A 308 2.22 15.34 13.73
C LEU A 308 1.51 14.14 13.10
N ILE A 309 2.13 13.48 12.10
CA ILE A 309 1.57 12.29 11.45
C ILE A 309 1.45 11.14 12.46
N ILE A 310 2.53 10.86 13.20
CA ILE A 310 2.54 9.81 14.23
C ILE A 310 1.50 10.10 15.33
N ASP A 311 1.45 11.34 15.81
CA ASP A 311 0.56 11.75 16.90
C ASP A 311 -0.91 11.60 16.49
N GLN A 312 -1.25 11.98 15.25
CA GLN A 312 -2.62 11.99 14.77
C GLN A 312 -3.14 10.62 14.31
N GLY A 313 -2.30 9.77 13.72
CA GLY A 313 -2.71 8.43 13.30
C GLY A 313 -2.94 7.51 14.50
N GLU A 314 -1.85 6.93 15.01
CA GLU A 314 -1.88 5.90 16.06
C GLU A 314 -1.90 6.49 17.49
N GLY A 315 -1.40 7.72 17.64
CA GLY A 315 -1.13 8.34 18.94
C GLY A 315 0.16 7.81 19.56
N ARG A 316 0.95 8.68 20.19
CA ARG A 316 2.16 8.23 20.90
C ARG A 316 1.81 7.47 22.18
N PRO A 317 2.44 6.31 22.41
CA PRO A 317 2.45 5.73 23.74
C PRO A 317 3.41 6.39 24.74
N GLU A 318 4.55 7.01 24.34
CA GLU A 318 5.67 7.16 25.32
C GLU A 318 6.68 8.33 25.12
N THR A 319 6.32 9.56 24.73
CA THR A 319 7.33 10.67 24.84
C THR A 319 6.78 11.97 25.43
N GLY A 320 6.50 11.89 26.73
CA GLY A 320 6.41 12.98 27.69
C GLY A 320 6.54 12.35 29.10
N PRO A 321 6.76 13.12 30.18
CA PRO A 321 6.75 12.57 31.54
C PRO A 321 5.33 12.12 31.89
N GLY A 322 4.97 10.92 31.45
CA GLY A 322 3.66 10.35 31.59
C GLY A 322 3.46 9.23 30.58
N THR A 323 3.29 8.00 31.07
CA THR A 323 2.57 6.97 30.32
C THR A 323 1.17 7.50 30.01
N LEU A 324 0.45 6.95 29.04
CA LEU A 324 -0.96 7.32 28.75
C LEU A 324 -1.91 7.22 29.97
N GLU A 325 -1.46 6.64 31.08
CA GLU A 325 -2.08 6.63 32.41
C GLU A 325 -2.04 8.02 33.10
N VAL A 326 -1.16 8.92 32.65
CA VAL A 326 -0.85 10.25 33.22
C VAL A 326 -1.31 11.39 32.28
N LEU A 327 -1.98 11.10 31.16
CA LEU A 327 -2.64 12.18 30.40
C LEU A 327 -3.62 12.91 31.33
N PRO A 328 -3.54 14.25 31.46
CA PRO A 328 -4.48 14.97 32.31
C PRO A 328 -5.90 14.71 31.80
N ALA A 329 -6.88 14.65 32.70
CA ALA A 329 -8.25 14.26 32.38
C ALA A 329 -8.93 15.13 31.29
N ASP A 330 -8.33 16.28 30.95
CA ASP A 330 -8.76 17.20 29.90
C ASP A 330 -8.22 16.85 28.49
N GLN A 331 -7.31 15.88 28.35
CA GLN A 331 -6.70 15.45 27.08
C GLN A 331 -7.03 13.98 26.77
N SER A 332 -8.25 13.73 26.27
CA SER A 332 -8.65 12.40 25.81
C SER A 332 -7.78 11.93 24.64
N PRO A 333 -7.33 10.65 24.61
CA PRO A 333 -6.67 10.06 23.44
C PRO A 333 -7.46 10.21 22.14
N ALA A 334 -8.80 10.26 22.22
CA ALA A 334 -9.66 10.52 21.06
C ALA A 334 -9.60 11.97 20.53
N LYS A 335 -9.03 12.91 21.29
CA LYS A 335 -8.71 14.26 20.78
C LYS A 335 -7.47 14.25 19.89
N VAL A 336 -6.68 13.18 19.94
CA VAL A 336 -5.36 13.12 19.33
C VAL A 336 -5.31 12.07 18.22
N ALA A 337 -5.71 10.82 18.49
CA ALA A 337 -5.46 9.69 17.59
C ALA A 337 -6.71 9.08 16.92
N HIS A 338 -6.58 8.74 15.64
CA HIS A 338 -7.66 8.23 14.77
C HIS A 338 -8.25 6.91 15.29
N TYR A 339 -7.41 5.99 15.78
CA TYR A 339 -7.87 4.70 16.34
C TYR A 339 -8.98 4.87 17.38
N TYR A 340 -8.78 5.77 18.34
CA TYR A 340 -9.74 5.97 19.43
C TYR A 340 -11.02 6.63 18.92
N ARG A 341 -10.94 7.56 17.97
CA ARG A 341 -12.10 8.20 17.33
C ARG A 341 -12.94 7.19 16.56
N PHE A 342 -12.32 6.30 15.78
CA PHE A 342 -13.02 5.20 15.12
C PHE A 342 -13.61 4.21 16.14
N LYS A 343 -12.92 3.96 17.25
CA LYS A 343 -13.44 3.11 18.32
C LYS A 343 -14.63 3.76 19.04
N GLU A 344 -14.69 5.08 19.23
CA GLU A 344 -15.89 5.78 19.70
C GLU A 344 -17.07 5.59 18.73
N ILE A 345 -16.83 5.76 17.43
CA ILE A 345 -17.84 5.58 16.37
C ILE A 345 -18.37 4.15 16.33
N TRP A 346 -17.49 3.16 16.50
CA TRP A 346 -17.89 1.75 16.52
C TRP A 346 -18.60 1.39 17.82
N THR A 347 -18.08 1.81 18.98
CA THR A 347 -18.70 1.49 20.28
C THR A 347 -20.01 2.24 20.52
N GLY A 348 -20.20 3.39 19.87
CA GLY A 348 -21.33 4.27 20.10
C GLY A 348 -21.22 5.09 21.39
N HIS A 349 -20.02 5.20 21.96
CA HIS A 349 -19.76 5.92 23.20
C HIS A 349 -18.42 6.66 23.13
N HIS A 350 -18.38 7.87 23.68
CA HIS A 350 -17.13 8.59 23.83
C HIS A 350 -16.20 7.90 24.84
N LEU A 351 -14.90 8.06 24.60
CA LEU A 351 -13.84 7.65 25.49
C LEU A 351 -13.79 8.60 26.69
N LYS A 352 -13.92 8.04 27.90
CA LYS A 352 -13.93 8.75 29.16
C LYS A 352 -12.91 8.15 30.12
N TYR A 353 -12.17 9.00 30.84
CA TYR A 353 -11.28 8.55 31.89
C TYR A 353 -12.08 8.20 33.14
N ASN A 354 -11.91 6.98 33.63
CA ASN A 354 -12.46 6.54 34.90
C ASN A 354 -11.40 6.74 35.99
N THR A 355 -11.58 7.80 36.79
CA THR A 355 -10.64 8.18 37.86
C THR A 355 -10.53 7.13 38.96
N ALA A 356 -11.62 6.43 39.30
CA ALA A 356 -11.63 5.41 40.34
C ALA A 356 -10.84 4.15 39.94
N GLN A 357 -10.79 3.84 38.65
CA GLN A 357 -10.13 2.64 38.12
C GLN A 357 -8.82 2.97 37.39
N HIS A 358 -8.41 4.25 37.41
CA HIS A 358 -7.26 4.78 36.70
C HIS A 358 -7.16 4.29 35.24
N LYS A 359 -8.29 4.25 34.53
CA LYS A 359 -8.34 3.68 33.17
C LYS A 359 -9.33 4.35 32.24
N TRP A 360 -9.03 4.32 30.95
CA TRP A 360 -9.91 4.80 29.89
C TRP A 360 -10.99 3.77 29.54
N LYS A 361 -12.22 4.23 29.35
CA LYS A 361 -13.36 3.39 28.95
C LYS A 361 -14.23 4.07 27.89
N PHE A 362 -14.82 3.28 27.00
CA PHE A 362 -15.84 3.73 26.05
C PHE A 362 -17.23 3.66 26.70
N ASP A 363 -17.39 4.35 27.83
CA ASP A 363 -18.65 4.46 28.59
C ASP A 363 -19.02 5.93 28.87
N GLY A 364 -18.44 6.86 28.09
CA GLY A 364 -18.82 8.27 28.07
C GLY A 364 -20.19 8.51 27.42
N PRO A 365 -20.52 9.80 27.16
CA PRO A 365 -21.76 10.17 26.48
C PRO A 365 -21.99 9.35 25.20
N VAL A 366 -23.26 9.08 24.89
CA VAL A 366 -23.66 8.29 23.74
C VAL A 366 -23.33 9.04 22.45
N MET A 367 -22.57 8.40 21.58
CA MET A 367 -22.35 8.84 20.20
C MET A 367 -23.38 8.15 19.30
N LYS A 368 -24.43 8.87 18.93
CA LYS A 368 -25.56 8.29 18.19
C LYS A 368 -25.13 7.95 16.75
N ARG A 369 -25.36 6.71 16.34
CA ARG A 369 -25.14 6.29 14.95
C ARG A 369 -26.17 6.98 14.03
N PRO A 370 -25.74 7.65 12.95
CA PRO A 370 -26.65 8.34 12.04
C PRO A 370 -27.34 7.38 11.08
N ALA A 371 -28.38 7.85 10.39
CA ALA A 371 -28.95 7.14 9.27
C ALA A 371 -27.94 7.08 8.10
N VAL A 372 -27.83 5.91 7.49
CA VAL A 372 -26.87 5.65 6.39
C VAL A 372 -27.58 5.09 5.16
N TYR A 373 -27.03 5.35 3.99
CA TYR A 373 -27.27 4.57 2.78
C TYR A 373 -26.56 3.22 2.93
N PRO A 374 -27.19 2.09 2.56
CA PRO A 374 -26.58 0.78 2.61
C PRO A 374 -25.61 0.61 1.43
N LEU A 375 -24.49 1.34 1.43
CA LEU A 375 -23.48 1.19 0.39
C LEU A 375 -22.82 -0.17 0.52
N GLU A 376 -22.94 -0.96 -0.54
CA GLU A 376 -22.41 -2.31 -0.62
C GLU A 376 -20.88 -2.31 -0.62
N LYS A 377 -20.33 -3.41 -0.14
CA LYS A 377 -18.91 -3.71 -0.28
C LYS A 377 -18.54 -3.84 -1.75
N LEU A 378 -17.58 -3.03 -2.19
CA LEU A 378 -17.08 -3.11 -3.56
C LEU A 378 -16.15 -4.32 -3.73
N GLY A 379 -16.45 -5.16 -4.71
CA GLY A 379 -15.61 -6.29 -5.08
C GLY A 379 -14.44 -5.88 -5.97
N ALA A 380 -13.44 -6.75 -6.12
CA ALA A 380 -12.25 -6.48 -6.95
C ALA A 380 -12.55 -6.28 -8.44
N SER A 381 -13.71 -6.73 -8.92
CA SER A 381 -14.18 -6.50 -10.29
C SER A 381 -15.03 -5.23 -10.45
N GLY A 382 -15.13 -4.41 -9.40
CA GLY A 382 -16.00 -3.24 -9.37
C GLY A 382 -17.46 -3.61 -9.17
N VAL A 383 -18.36 -2.74 -9.63
CA VAL A 383 -19.81 -2.95 -9.56
C VAL A 383 -20.22 -4.09 -10.51
N PRO A 384 -20.97 -5.12 -10.04
CA PRO A 384 -21.38 -6.25 -10.88
C PRO A 384 -22.52 -5.87 -11.83
N SER A 385 -22.33 -6.14 -13.13
CA SER A 385 -23.35 -5.97 -14.19
C SER A 385 -24.11 -4.64 -14.15
N PRO A 386 -23.42 -3.46 -14.12
CA PRO A 386 -24.08 -2.17 -14.05
C PRO A 386 -24.84 -1.88 -15.36
N SER A 387 -25.97 -1.17 -15.25
CA SER A 387 -26.65 -0.61 -16.43
C SER A 387 -25.72 0.37 -17.17
N ALA A 388 -26.05 0.71 -18.41
CA ALA A 388 -25.27 1.68 -19.18
C ALA A 388 -25.16 3.03 -18.47
N GLU A 389 -26.25 3.49 -17.85
CA GLU A 389 -26.31 4.76 -17.11
C GLU A 389 -25.51 4.71 -15.80
N LEU A 390 -25.62 3.61 -15.03
CA LEU A 390 -24.82 3.46 -13.81
C LEU A 390 -23.33 3.38 -14.15
N LYS A 391 -22.96 2.63 -15.19
CA LYS A 391 -21.58 2.56 -15.69
C LYS A 391 -21.05 3.94 -16.09
N LYS A 392 -21.87 4.78 -16.73
CA LYS A 392 -21.50 6.16 -17.08
C LYS A 392 -21.20 6.99 -15.84
N LYS A 393 -22.06 6.95 -14.81
CA LYS A 393 -21.88 7.70 -13.56
C LYS A 393 -20.67 7.24 -12.74
N LEU A 394 -20.43 5.92 -12.69
CA LEU A 394 -19.22 5.37 -12.07
C LEU A 394 -17.97 5.86 -12.80
N LYS A 395 -18.00 5.86 -14.14
CA LYS A 395 -16.90 6.39 -14.97
C LYS A 395 -16.66 7.88 -14.72
N GLU A 396 -17.71 8.70 -14.61
CA GLU A 396 -17.58 10.14 -14.31
C GLU A 396 -16.88 10.39 -12.95
N CYS A 397 -17.20 9.59 -11.93
CA CYS A 397 -16.49 9.65 -10.65
C CYS A 397 -15.02 9.23 -10.79
N ASN A 398 -14.75 8.14 -11.52
CA ASN A 398 -13.38 7.66 -11.75
C ASN A 398 -12.54 8.68 -12.55
N ASP A 399 -13.11 9.28 -13.59
CA ASP A 399 -12.46 10.33 -14.38
C ASP A 399 -12.14 11.55 -13.49
N THR A 400 -13.06 11.94 -12.60
CA THR A 400 -12.83 13.03 -11.64
C THR A 400 -11.73 12.69 -10.64
N TYR A 401 -11.71 11.45 -10.13
CA TYR A 401 -10.65 10.98 -9.25
C TYR A 401 -9.28 10.96 -9.94
N HIS A 402 -9.20 10.59 -11.22
CA HIS A 402 -7.97 10.71 -11.99
C HIS A 402 -7.47 12.17 -12.04
N LEU A 403 -8.39 13.13 -12.25
CA LEU A 403 -8.06 14.56 -12.26
C LEU A 403 -7.57 15.04 -10.89
N VAL A 404 -8.20 14.60 -9.80
CA VAL A 404 -7.71 14.89 -8.43
C VAL A 404 -6.26 14.46 -8.29
N LEU A 405 -5.93 13.23 -8.66
CA LEU A 405 -4.58 12.69 -8.53
C LEU A 405 -3.56 13.43 -9.41
N SER A 406 -3.92 13.77 -10.64
CA SER A 406 -3.02 14.48 -11.57
C SER A 406 -2.82 15.94 -11.19
N ASP A 407 -3.87 16.61 -10.71
CA ASP A 407 -3.83 18.02 -10.34
C ASP A 407 -3.06 18.20 -9.03
N LEU A 408 -3.21 17.28 -8.06
CA LEU A 408 -2.35 17.22 -6.87
C LEU A 408 -0.88 17.03 -7.27
N GLU A 409 -0.58 16.04 -8.12
CA GLU A 409 0.80 15.81 -8.57
C GLU A 409 1.38 17.06 -9.25
N THR A 410 0.57 17.75 -10.07
CA THR A 410 0.93 19.00 -10.72
C THR A 410 1.22 20.10 -9.70
N ALA A 411 0.39 20.25 -8.67
CA ALA A 411 0.61 21.22 -7.61
C ALA A 411 1.99 21.03 -6.94
N TRP A 412 2.37 19.80 -6.57
CA TRP A 412 3.72 19.55 -6.01
C TRP A 412 4.85 19.68 -7.04
N LYS A 413 4.56 19.54 -8.33
CA LYS A 413 5.55 19.75 -9.40
C LYS A 413 5.84 21.23 -9.64
N THR A 414 4.83 22.09 -9.58
CA THR A 414 4.94 23.52 -9.92
C THR A 414 5.13 24.43 -8.70
N GLY A 415 4.52 24.07 -7.56
CA GLY A 415 4.56 24.84 -6.32
C GLY A 415 3.63 26.05 -6.33
N ARG A 416 2.76 26.15 -7.35
CA ARG A 416 1.79 27.25 -7.48
C ARG A 416 0.57 26.95 -6.62
N GLU A 417 0.04 28.00 -6.00
CA GLU A 417 -1.19 27.92 -5.20
C GLU A 417 -2.41 27.65 -6.09
N ASP A 418 -2.50 28.27 -7.28
CA ASP A 418 -3.60 28.05 -8.23
C ASP A 418 -3.76 26.57 -8.65
N ASP A 419 -2.65 25.83 -8.80
CA ASP A 419 -2.70 24.40 -9.14
C ASP A 419 -3.22 23.58 -7.95
N MET A 420 -2.91 23.99 -6.71
CA MET A 420 -3.46 23.38 -5.51
C MET A 420 -4.95 23.68 -5.37
N ASP A 421 -5.38 24.92 -5.60
CA ASP A 421 -6.79 25.31 -5.57
C ASP A 421 -7.60 24.53 -6.61
N GLN A 422 -7.06 24.35 -7.81
CA GLN A 422 -7.67 23.49 -8.84
C GLN A 422 -7.84 22.05 -8.34
N ALA A 423 -6.82 21.46 -7.72
CA ALA A 423 -6.88 20.11 -7.17
C ALA A 423 -7.95 19.99 -6.07
N VAL A 424 -8.05 20.99 -5.18
CA VAL A 424 -9.07 21.05 -4.13
C VAL A 424 -10.48 21.17 -4.73
N ASP A 425 -10.65 21.96 -5.79
CA ASP A 425 -11.92 22.03 -6.49
C ASP A 425 -12.29 20.70 -7.16
N ARG A 426 -11.32 19.94 -7.68
CA ARG A 426 -11.57 18.56 -8.16
C ARG A 426 -12.00 17.63 -7.03
N MET A 427 -11.46 17.77 -5.82
CA MET A 427 -11.90 16.98 -4.66
C MET A 427 -13.35 17.26 -4.31
N ARG A 428 -13.77 18.53 -4.30
CA ARG A 428 -15.18 18.91 -4.07
C ARG A 428 -16.10 18.35 -5.15
N ASN A 429 -15.69 18.45 -6.41
CA ASN A 429 -16.43 17.86 -7.53
C ASN A 429 -16.58 16.34 -7.41
N LEU A 430 -15.56 15.64 -6.88
CA LEU A 430 -15.64 14.20 -6.63
C LEU A 430 -16.66 13.87 -5.53
N GLU A 431 -16.71 14.66 -4.45
CA GLU A 431 -17.73 14.51 -3.40
C GLU A 431 -19.14 14.73 -3.95
N ASP A 432 -19.34 15.78 -4.76
CA ASP A 432 -20.63 16.04 -5.41
C ASP A 432 -21.02 14.89 -6.36
N GLY A 433 -20.07 14.40 -7.15
CA GLY A 433 -20.26 13.24 -8.02
C GLY A 433 -20.65 11.98 -7.25
N ALA A 434 -20.01 11.73 -6.10
CA ALA A 434 -20.34 10.62 -5.21
C ALA A 434 -21.77 10.74 -4.67
N ALA A 435 -22.17 11.92 -4.22
CA ALA A 435 -23.52 12.17 -3.73
C ALA A 435 -24.58 11.95 -4.82
N GLU A 436 -24.34 12.44 -6.04
CA GLU A 436 -25.25 12.26 -7.17
C GLU A 436 -25.32 10.79 -7.65
N LEU A 437 -24.21 10.06 -7.60
CA LEU A 437 -24.17 8.62 -7.88
C LEU A 437 -25.04 7.84 -6.88
N ILE A 438 -24.92 8.13 -5.59
CA ILE A 438 -25.71 7.48 -4.54
C ILE A 438 -27.19 7.83 -4.69
N LYS A 439 -27.53 9.12 -4.83
CA LYS A 439 -28.91 9.59 -5.01
C LYS A 439 -29.57 8.97 -6.24
N TYR A 440 -28.84 8.85 -7.35
CA TYR A 440 -29.36 8.21 -8.57
C TYR A 440 -29.81 6.77 -8.30
N GLN A 441 -28.96 5.96 -7.65
CA GLN A 441 -29.26 4.56 -7.36
C GLN A 441 -30.43 4.41 -6.39
N VAL A 442 -30.50 5.27 -5.36
CA VAL A 442 -31.62 5.34 -4.42
C VAL A 442 -32.92 5.72 -5.13
N GLY A 443 -32.91 6.76 -5.96
CA GLY A 443 -34.08 7.21 -6.71
C GLY A 443 -34.57 6.20 -7.74
N LYS A 444 -33.68 5.33 -8.24
CA LYS A 444 -34.03 4.20 -9.11
C LYS A 444 -34.48 2.95 -8.33
N GLY A 445 -34.40 2.95 -7.01
CA GLY A 445 -34.74 1.78 -6.18
C GLY A 445 -33.87 0.57 -6.48
N LEU A 446 -32.58 0.79 -6.80
CA LEU A 446 -31.68 -0.33 -7.07
C LEU A 446 -31.52 -1.20 -5.81
N PRO A 447 -31.49 -2.54 -5.95
CA PRO A 447 -31.40 -3.45 -4.80
C PRO A 447 -30.06 -3.33 -4.05
N LYS A 448 -29.04 -2.79 -4.72
CA LYS A 448 -27.68 -2.61 -4.23
C LYS A 448 -27.20 -1.23 -4.64
N ILE A 449 -26.60 -0.50 -3.70
CA ILE A 449 -26.12 0.87 -3.90
C ILE A 449 -24.60 0.86 -3.72
N TYR A 450 -23.88 1.52 -4.62
CA TYR A 450 -22.42 1.61 -4.56
C TYR A 450 -21.96 3.07 -4.55
N GLY A 451 -20.85 3.35 -3.90
CA GLY A 451 -20.14 4.63 -4.04
C GLY A 451 -19.18 4.63 -5.24
N PRO A 452 -18.33 5.66 -5.37
CA PRO A 452 -17.24 5.68 -6.34
C PRO A 452 -16.28 4.49 -6.19
N GLU A 453 -15.71 4.05 -7.30
CA GLU A 453 -14.80 2.89 -7.33
C GLU A 453 -13.34 3.27 -7.03
N PHE A 454 -13.01 4.56 -7.13
CA PHE A 454 -11.65 5.09 -6.95
C PHE A 454 -10.62 4.35 -7.79
N THR A 455 -10.96 4.02 -9.03
CA THR A 455 -10.00 3.34 -9.91
C THR A 455 -8.84 4.29 -10.23
N PRO A 456 -7.57 3.88 -10.07
CA PRO A 456 -6.44 4.68 -10.50
C PRO A 456 -6.41 4.81 -12.03
N PRO A 457 -5.77 5.86 -12.56
CA PRO A 457 -5.64 6.05 -13.99
C PRO A 457 -4.89 4.88 -14.62
N PRO A 458 -5.23 4.49 -15.87
CA PRO A 458 -4.49 3.45 -16.56
C PRO A 458 -3.03 3.88 -16.70
N VAL A 459 -2.11 2.94 -16.41
CA VAL A 459 -0.66 3.18 -16.58
C VAL A 459 -0.42 3.69 -18.01
N PRO A 460 0.28 4.83 -18.20
CA PRO A 460 0.58 5.34 -19.53
C PRO A 460 1.21 4.22 -20.37
N ARG A 461 0.60 3.91 -21.51
CA ARG A 461 1.23 2.99 -22.46
C ARG A 461 2.53 3.67 -22.90
N ALA A 462 3.67 3.02 -22.70
CA ALA A 462 4.91 3.48 -23.30
C ALA A 462 4.68 3.62 -24.80
N ASP A 463 4.79 4.84 -25.33
CA ASP A 463 4.64 5.11 -26.75
C ASP A 463 5.71 4.31 -27.52
N THR A 464 5.30 3.18 -28.09
CA THR A 464 6.13 2.37 -28.98
C THR A 464 6.44 3.09 -30.30
N ARG A 465 5.91 4.31 -30.50
CA ARG A 465 6.23 5.17 -31.65
C ARG A 465 7.65 5.74 -31.61
N ALA A 466 8.26 5.89 -30.43
CA ALA A 466 9.64 6.38 -30.33
C ALA A 466 10.70 5.33 -30.76
N SER A 467 10.37 4.04 -30.70
CA SER A 467 11.24 2.96 -31.18
C SER A 467 11.14 2.69 -32.68
N ALA A 468 10.07 3.13 -33.34
CA ALA A 468 9.89 2.95 -34.79
C ALA A 468 10.66 4.00 -35.61
N GLY A 469 10.79 5.23 -35.10
CA GLY A 469 11.53 6.30 -35.79
C GLY A 469 13.05 6.13 -35.80
N ARG A 470 13.62 5.33 -34.88
CA ARG A 470 15.06 5.06 -34.82
C ARG A 470 15.52 3.87 -35.66
N ALA A 471 14.61 3.01 -36.10
CA ALA A 471 14.92 1.89 -36.99
C ALA A 471 14.90 2.30 -38.48
N ALA A 472 14.20 3.38 -38.84
CA ALA A 472 14.15 3.90 -40.21
C ALA A 472 15.32 4.87 -40.55
N ALA A 473 16.07 5.35 -39.55
CA ALA A 473 17.20 6.27 -39.76
C ALA A 473 18.58 5.58 -39.81
N LEU A 474 18.60 4.24 -39.89
CA LEU A 474 19.81 3.41 -40.04
C LEU A 474 19.81 2.60 -41.34
N THR A 475 18.90 2.93 -42.24
CA THR A 475 18.84 2.41 -43.61
C THR A 475 18.62 3.60 -44.54
N ASP A 476 19.64 4.44 -44.67
CA ASP A 476 19.94 5.26 -45.85
C ASP A 476 21.42 5.64 -45.81
#